data_AF-A0A6J8B473-F1
#
_entry.id   AF-A0A6J8B473-F1
#
_cell.length_a   1.000
_cell.length_b   1.000
_cell.length_c   1.000
_cell.angle_alpha   90.00
_cell.angle_beta   90.00
_cell.angle_gamma   90.00
#
_symmetry.space_group_name_H-M   'P 1'
#
loop_
_entity.id
_entity.type
_entity.pdbx_description
1 polymer ?
#
loop_
_entity_poly.entity_id
_entity_poly.type
_entity_poly.pdbx_seq_one_letter_code
_entity_poly.pdbx_strand_id
1 'polypeptide(L)'
;MESCVSEQLSKQAHNRIHQQRSNRSRILTKNPWNFQNYKLSQIGLSVDGIPVNGGPLQLSYNNTTGCTVVEVLSNLLMTTRKWLNDEGIDINRDDIPSGYALYAFDTQPDFDGNEYLSLKKQGSLRIDAVFNTALPHTVNCIVLAERHISK
;
A
#
# COMPACT_ATOMS: atom_id res chain seq x y z
N MET A 1 13.49 -35.32 23.24
CA MET A 1 12.24 -34.80 23.85
C MET A 1 12.07 -33.30 23.68
N GLU A 2 13.13 -32.51 23.48
CA GLU A 2 13.03 -31.04 23.33
C GLU A 2 12.50 -30.54 21.97
N SER A 3 12.58 -31.33 20.88
CA SER A 3 12.08 -30.91 19.56
C SER A 3 10.55 -30.87 19.46
N CYS A 4 9.85 -31.72 20.22
CA CYS A 4 8.38 -31.74 20.24
C CYS A 4 7.81 -30.51 20.95
N VAL A 5 8.51 -30.04 22.00
CA VAL A 5 8.09 -28.88 22.80
C VAL A 5 8.28 -27.58 22.02
N SER A 6 9.37 -27.43 21.26
CA SER A 6 9.59 -26.24 20.42
C SER A 6 8.58 -26.14 19.26
N GLU A 7 8.22 -27.27 18.66
CA GLU A 7 7.23 -27.32 17.59
C GLU A 7 5.80 -27.04 18.10
N GLN A 8 5.47 -27.48 19.32
CA GLN A 8 4.23 -27.13 20.00
C GLN A 8 4.17 -25.64 20.34
N LEU A 9 5.25 -25.04 20.85
CA LEU A 9 5.33 -23.61 21.15
C LEU A 9 5.23 -22.73 19.90
N SER A 10 5.81 -23.16 18.78
CA SER A 10 5.69 -22.50 17.46
C SER A 10 4.25 -22.53 16.94
N LYS A 11 3.59 -23.69 17.00
CA LYS A 11 2.16 -23.84 16.63
C LYS A 11 1.25 -23.05 17.56
N GLN A 12 1.59 -22.94 18.85
CA GLN A 12 0.86 -22.13 19.83
C GLN A 12 1.03 -20.62 19.58
N ALA A 13 2.21 -20.18 19.11
CA ALA A 13 2.48 -18.79 18.74
C ALA A 13 1.76 -18.38 17.45
N HIS A 14 1.79 -19.22 16.40
CA HIS A 14 1.02 -19.02 15.18
C HIS A 14 -0.49 -18.96 15.46
N ASN A 15 -1.01 -19.89 16.27
CA ASN A 15 -2.42 -19.87 16.67
C ASN A 15 -2.77 -18.66 17.55
N ARG A 16 -1.84 -18.13 18.35
CA ARG A 16 -2.05 -16.88 19.11
C ARG A 16 -2.16 -15.65 18.21
N ILE A 17 -1.39 -15.57 17.12
CA ILE A 17 -1.50 -14.46 16.15
C ILE A 17 -2.87 -14.50 15.45
N HIS A 18 -3.35 -15.68 15.07
CA HIS A 18 -4.71 -15.83 14.51
C HIS A 18 -5.82 -15.59 15.55
N GLN A 19 -5.65 -15.98 16.81
CA GLN A 19 -6.61 -15.69 17.88
C GLN A 19 -6.65 -14.19 18.26
N GLN A 20 -5.52 -13.48 18.16
CA GLN A 20 -5.49 -12.02 18.37
C GLN A 20 -6.15 -11.25 17.22
N ARG A 21 -6.20 -11.80 15.99
CA ARG A 21 -7.01 -11.27 14.89
C ARG A 21 -8.52 -11.41 15.16
N SER A 22 -8.94 -12.52 15.77
CA SER A 22 -10.35 -12.77 16.12
C SER A 22 -10.86 -11.92 17.31
N ASN A 23 -10.01 -11.65 18.30
CA ASN A 23 -10.39 -10.91 19.52
C ASN A 23 -10.40 -9.38 19.40
N ARG A 24 -10.20 -8.81 18.20
CA ARG A 24 -10.35 -7.37 17.94
C ARG A 24 -11.81 -6.92 17.73
N SER A 25 -12.79 -7.77 17.99
CA SER A 25 -14.18 -7.54 17.58
C SER A 25 -15.05 -6.72 18.53
N ARG A 26 -14.52 -6.09 19.59
CA ARG A 26 -15.39 -5.41 20.59
C ARG A 26 -15.21 -3.92 20.85
N ILE A 27 -14.35 -3.19 20.12
CA ILE A 27 -14.33 -1.70 20.09
C ILE A 27 -13.81 -1.16 18.73
N LEU A 28 -14.28 -1.69 17.60
CA LEU A 28 -13.72 -1.40 16.26
C LEU A 28 -14.77 -0.94 15.22
N THR A 29 -15.82 -0.24 15.65
CA THR A 29 -16.80 0.34 14.68
C THR A 29 -16.20 1.42 13.79
N LYS A 30 -15.03 1.98 14.12
CA LYS A 30 -14.21 2.81 13.23
C LYS A 30 -12.75 2.39 13.37
N ASN A 31 -12.26 1.52 12.48
CA ASN A 31 -10.83 1.35 12.29
C ASN A 31 -10.30 2.63 11.60
N PRO A 32 -9.46 3.47 12.25
CA PRO A 32 -8.91 4.66 11.61
C PRO A 32 -7.96 4.34 10.45
N TRP A 33 -7.54 3.07 10.33
CA TRP A 33 -6.65 2.56 9.29
C TRP A 33 -7.39 1.79 8.18
N ASN A 34 -8.72 1.96 8.09
CA ASN A 34 -9.52 1.40 6.99
C ASN A 34 -9.60 2.40 5.83
N PHE A 35 -8.64 2.32 4.92
CA PHE A 35 -8.52 3.20 3.75
C PHE A 35 -9.40 2.75 2.60
N GLN A 36 -10.68 3.10 2.70
CA GLN A 36 -11.67 2.81 1.67
C GLN A 36 -11.20 3.29 0.29
N ASN A 37 -11.38 2.43 -0.71
CA ASN A 37 -11.00 2.74 -2.09
C ASN A 37 -11.99 3.69 -2.79
N TYR A 38 -13.21 3.86 -2.28
CA TYR A 38 -14.26 4.71 -2.84
C TYR A 38 -14.52 4.52 -4.34
N LYS A 39 -14.28 3.32 -4.88
CA LYS A 39 -14.39 3.03 -6.33
C LYS A 39 -13.55 3.98 -7.20
N LEU A 40 -12.33 4.27 -6.73
CA LEU A 40 -11.33 4.98 -7.51
C LEU A 40 -11.08 4.28 -8.85
N SER A 41 -11.00 5.03 -9.95
CA SER A 41 -10.69 4.48 -11.27
C SER A 41 -9.31 4.83 -11.74
N GLN A 42 -8.81 6.00 -11.35
CA GLN A 42 -7.46 6.44 -11.71
C GLN A 42 -6.83 7.22 -10.57
N ILE A 43 -5.60 6.89 -10.21
CA ILE A 43 -4.79 7.70 -9.28
C ILE A 43 -3.39 7.93 -9.85
N GLY A 44 -2.98 9.19 -9.91
CA GLY A 44 -1.66 9.59 -10.37
C GLY A 44 -1.02 10.61 -9.45
N LEU A 45 0.31 10.60 -9.45
CA LEU A 45 1.13 11.63 -8.83
C LEU A 45 1.94 12.33 -9.93
N SER A 46 1.99 13.65 -9.87
CA SER A 46 2.85 14.47 -10.73
C SER A 46 3.79 15.32 -9.89
N VAL A 47 5.07 15.36 -10.28
CA VAL A 47 6.10 16.22 -9.70
C VAL A 47 6.42 17.30 -10.73
N ASP A 48 6.16 18.57 -10.40
CA ASP A 48 6.40 19.72 -11.30
C ASP A 48 5.71 19.57 -12.67
N GLY A 49 4.54 18.93 -12.70
CA GLY A 49 3.76 18.66 -13.92
C GLY A 49 4.19 17.41 -14.70
N ILE A 50 5.23 16.70 -14.26
CA ILE A 50 5.68 15.44 -14.86
C ILE A 50 5.05 14.27 -14.11
N PRO A 51 4.37 13.33 -14.80
CA PRO A 51 3.77 12.18 -14.14
C PRO A 51 4.85 11.22 -13.61
N VAL A 52 4.64 10.76 -12.38
CA VAL A 52 5.45 9.72 -11.72
C VAL A 52 4.98 8.35 -12.21
N ASN A 53 5.90 7.38 -12.28
CA ASN A 53 5.62 5.99 -12.69
C ASN A 53 5.01 5.83 -14.10
N GLY A 54 5.26 6.78 -15.02
CA GLY A 54 4.79 6.71 -16.40
C GLY A 54 3.31 7.04 -16.62
N GLY A 55 2.57 7.37 -15.56
CA GLY A 55 1.16 7.78 -15.66
C GLY A 55 0.31 7.37 -14.46
N PRO A 56 -0.98 7.74 -14.46
CA PRO A 56 -1.91 7.33 -13.41
C PRO A 56 -2.21 5.83 -13.47
N LEU A 57 -2.20 5.19 -12.30
CA LEU A 57 -2.62 3.80 -12.13
C LEU A 57 -4.07 3.66 -12.57
N GLN A 58 -4.36 2.63 -13.35
CA GLN A 58 -5.70 2.31 -13.82
C GLN A 58 -6.32 1.23 -12.93
N LEU A 59 -7.45 1.55 -12.32
CA LEU A 59 -8.12 0.72 -11.34
C LEU A 59 -9.51 0.33 -11.88
N SER A 60 -9.77 -0.97 -11.95
CA SER A 60 -11.05 -1.57 -12.31
C SER A 60 -11.53 -2.50 -11.20
N TYR A 61 -12.46 -2.04 -10.37
CA TYR A 61 -13.06 -2.83 -9.29
C TYR A 61 -14.14 -3.81 -9.80
N ASN A 62 -14.02 -4.28 -11.04
CA ASN A 62 -14.95 -5.27 -11.56
C ASN A 62 -14.64 -6.65 -10.94
N ASN A 63 -15.67 -7.28 -10.39
CA ASN A 63 -15.54 -8.56 -9.67
C ASN A 63 -15.05 -9.72 -10.56
N THR A 64 -15.05 -9.52 -11.88
CA THR A 64 -14.77 -10.56 -12.87
C THR A 64 -13.30 -10.64 -13.26
N THR A 65 -12.51 -9.56 -13.13
CA THR A 65 -11.19 -9.49 -13.80
C THR A 65 -10.01 -9.33 -12.86
N GLY A 66 -10.20 -9.10 -11.55
CA GLY A 66 -9.09 -9.07 -10.57
C GLY A 66 -8.00 -8.02 -10.84
N CYS A 67 -8.16 -7.17 -11.86
CA CYS A 67 -7.11 -6.29 -12.37
C CYS A 67 -6.63 -5.31 -11.29
N THR A 68 -7.54 -4.76 -10.48
CA THR A 68 -7.15 -3.80 -9.44
C THR A 68 -6.34 -4.43 -8.32
N VAL A 69 -6.66 -5.65 -7.93
CA VAL A 69 -5.95 -6.33 -6.84
C VAL A 69 -4.49 -6.55 -7.25
N VAL A 70 -4.28 -6.99 -8.49
CA VAL A 70 -2.93 -7.19 -9.04
C VAL A 70 -2.20 -5.86 -9.19
N GLU A 71 -2.85 -4.83 -9.75
CA GLU A 71 -2.23 -3.52 -9.98
C GLU A 71 -1.80 -2.86 -8.67
N VAL A 72 -2.70 -2.81 -7.68
CA VAL A 72 -2.43 -2.19 -6.37
C VAL A 72 -1.36 -2.95 -5.61
N LEU A 73 -1.42 -4.29 -5.58
CA LEU A 73 -0.43 -5.09 -4.87
C LEU A 73 0.94 -5.00 -5.55
N SER A 74 1.00 -5.06 -6.88
CA SER A 74 2.24 -4.94 -7.64
C SER A 74 2.87 -3.57 -7.44
N ASN A 75 2.07 -2.49 -7.57
CA ASN A 75 2.52 -1.13 -7.29
C ASN A 75 3.11 -1.01 -5.88
N LEU A 76 2.37 -1.45 -4.86
CA LEU A 76 2.79 -1.32 -3.48
C LEU A 76 4.08 -2.08 -3.20
N LEU A 77 4.19 -3.33 -3.66
CA LEU A 77 5.39 -4.15 -3.49
C LEU A 77 6.60 -3.60 -4.25
N MET A 78 6.41 -3.13 -5.49
CA MET A 78 7.50 -2.56 -6.28
C MET A 78 8.00 -1.26 -5.66
N THR A 79 7.11 -0.33 -5.32
CA THR A 79 7.50 0.97 -4.77
C THR A 79 8.09 0.87 -3.36
N THR A 80 7.62 -0.08 -2.54
CA THR A 80 8.22 -0.33 -1.21
C THR A 80 9.48 -1.19 -1.26
N ARG A 81 9.93 -1.59 -2.46
CA ARG A 81 11.07 -2.50 -2.68
C ARG A 81 10.92 -3.80 -1.90
N LYS A 82 9.70 -4.31 -1.81
CA LYS A 82 9.37 -5.63 -1.25
C LYS A 82 9.09 -6.66 -2.34
N TRP A 83 9.02 -6.24 -3.59
CA TRP A 83 8.92 -7.13 -4.74
C TRP A 83 10.12 -8.09 -4.78
N LEU A 84 9.85 -9.40 -4.81
CA LEU A 84 10.86 -10.46 -4.81
C LEU A 84 11.80 -10.48 -3.58
N ASN A 85 11.42 -9.83 -2.48
CA ASN A 85 12.13 -9.93 -1.21
C ASN A 85 11.38 -10.85 -0.24
N ASP A 86 12.11 -11.48 0.67
CA ASP A 86 11.54 -12.35 1.73
C ASP A 86 10.77 -11.58 2.81
N GLU A 87 10.69 -10.26 2.68
CA GLU A 87 9.93 -9.38 3.56
C GLU A 87 8.59 -9.01 2.90
N GLY A 88 7.50 -9.47 3.52
CA GLY A 88 6.15 -9.14 3.06
C GLY A 88 5.64 -7.78 3.55
N ILE A 89 4.50 -7.39 3.01
CA ILE A 89 3.64 -6.33 3.54
C ILE A 89 2.42 -7.02 4.17
N ASP A 90 1.96 -6.63 5.36
CA ASP A 90 0.83 -7.25 6.07
C ASP A 90 -0.53 -6.87 5.45
N ILE A 91 -0.63 -6.99 4.11
CA ILE A 91 -1.81 -6.72 3.29
C ILE A 91 -1.97 -7.90 2.32
N ASN A 92 -3.07 -8.64 2.46
CA ASN A 92 -3.39 -9.74 1.56
C ASN A 92 -4.22 -9.25 0.37
N ARG A 93 -4.31 -10.09 -0.66
CA ARG A 93 -5.12 -9.82 -1.87
C ARG A 93 -6.59 -9.52 -1.55
N ASP A 94 -7.15 -10.22 -0.57
CA ASP A 94 -8.56 -10.08 -0.17
C ASP A 94 -8.82 -8.80 0.65
N ASP A 95 -7.76 -8.17 1.18
CA ASP A 95 -7.87 -6.93 1.95
C ASP A 95 -8.06 -5.70 1.03
N ILE A 96 -7.54 -5.76 -0.20
CA ILE A 96 -7.64 -4.68 -1.21
C ILE A 96 -9.10 -4.34 -1.56
N PRO A 97 -9.97 -5.30 -1.96
CA PRO A 97 -11.37 -5.00 -2.23
C PRO A 97 -12.14 -4.61 -0.96
N SER A 98 -11.65 -5.00 0.21
CA SER A 98 -12.28 -4.74 1.52
C SER A 98 -11.99 -3.33 2.07
N GLY A 99 -11.22 -2.50 1.36
CA GLY A 99 -10.90 -1.13 1.77
C GLY A 99 -9.54 -0.99 2.44
N TYR A 100 -8.56 -1.85 2.13
CA TYR A 100 -7.15 -1.64 2.48
C TYR A 100 -6.31 -1.40 1.22
N ALA A 101 -6.79 -0.54 0.33
CA ALA A 101 -6.11 -0.19 -0.91
C ALA A 101 -5.16 1.00 -0.67
N LEU A 102 -3.85 0.73 -0.64
CA LEU A 102 -2.79 1.74 -0.55
C LEU A 102 -2.13 1.90 -1.91
N TYR A 103 -1.87 3.15 -2.31
CA TYR A 103 -1.19 3.48 -3.57
C TYR A 103 0.13 4.15 -3.24
N ALA A 104 1.22 3.61 -3.78
CA ALA A 104 2.56 4.08 -3.52
C ALA A 104 3.17 4.67 -4.80
N PHE A 105 3.89 5.78 -4.63
CA PHE A 105 4.58 6.46 -5.72
C PHE A 105 6.03 6.71 -5.30
N ASP A 106 6.97 6.36 -6.18
CA ASP A 106 8.38 6.67 -5.95
C ASP A 106 8.71 8.01 -6.59
N THR A 107 8.90 9.04 -5.77
CA THR A 107 9.26 10.38 -6.26
C THR A 107 10.73 10.51 -6.63
N GLN A 108 11.57 9.55 -6.26
CA GLN A 108 12.99 9.56 -6.52
C GLN A 108 13.40 8.18 -7.04
N PRO A 109 13.31 7.94 -8.37
CA PRO A 109 13.81 6.70 -8.91
C PRO A 109 15.29 6.56 -8.53
N ASP A 110 15.60 5.51 -7.77
CA ASP A 110 16.99 5.17 -7.48
C ASP A 110 17.65 4.79 -8.80
N PHE A 111 18.59 5.62 -9.23
CA PHE A 111 19.49 5.26 -10.30
C PHE A 111 20.65 4.47 -9.67
N ASP A 112 20.78 3.20 -10.06
CA ASP A 112 21.90 2.35 -9.71
C ASP A 112 23.19 2.89 -10.34
N GLY A 113 23.81 3.85 -9.66
CA GLY A 113 25.07 4.46 -10.06
C GLY A 113 25.59 5.30 -8.92
N ASN A 114 26.72 4.88 -8.34
CA ASN A 114 27.38 5.45 -7.17
C ASN A 114 27.89 6.92 -7.34
N GLU A 115 27.33 7.71 -8.26
CA GLU A 115 27.86 9.02 -8.65
C GLU A 115 26.76 10.07 -8.91
N TYR A 116 25.69 10.10 -8.12
CA TYR A 116 24.74 11.22 -8.18
C TYR A 116 24.52 11.88 -6.82
N LEU A 117 24.74 13.19 -6.78
CA LEU A 117 24.32 14.05 -5.68
C LEU A 117 22.79 14.14 -5.70
N SER A 118 22.13 13.61 -4.68
CA SER A 118 20.71 13.87 -4.43
C SER A 118 20.53 15.33 -4.01
N LEU A 119 20.45 16.22 -5.01
CA LEU A 119 20.17 17.63 -4.76
C LEU A 119 18.79 17.75 -4.11
N LYS A 120 18.72 18.50 -3.01
CA LYS A 120 17.44 18.85 -2.39
C LYS A 120 16.63 19.64 -3.43
N LYS A 121 15.66 18.96 -4.05
CA LYS A 121 14.72 19.59 -4.98
C LYS A 121 13.49 20.04 -4.21
N GLN A 122 13.13 21.31 -4.36
CA GLN A 122 11.82 21.81 -3.99
C GLN A 122 10.96 21.86 -5.25
N GLY A 123 9.72 21.38 -5.15
CA GLY A 123 8.81 21.30 -6.27
C GLY A 123 7.37 21.22 -5.80
N SER A 124 6.45 21.15 -6.77
CA SER A 124 5.03 20.98 -6.54
C SER A 124 4.64 19.52 -6.73
N LEU A 125 3.93 18.96 -5.74
CA LEU A 125 3.30 17.64 -5.85
C LEU A 125 1.82 17.82 -6.13
N ARG A 126 1.34 17.15 -7.17
CA ARG A 126 -0.08 17.11 -7.53
C ARG A 126 -0.56 15.67 -7.56
N ILE A 127 -1.63 15.39 -6.81
CA ILE A 127 -2.33 14.11 -6.84
C ILE A 127 -3.59 14.30 -7.67
N ASP A 128 -3.75 13.49 -8.71
CA ASP A 128 -4.95 13.43 -9.52
C ASP A 128 -5.67 12.11 -9.21
N ALA A 129 -6.92 12.20 -8.76
CA ALA A 129 -7.75 11.04 -8.43
C ALA A 129 -9.11 11.16 -9.14
N VAL A 130 -9.48 10.11 -9.86
CA VAL A 130 -10.76 9.99 -10.55
C VAL A 130 -11.57 8.89 -9.89
N PHE A 131 -12.85 9.17 -9.63
CA PHE A 131 -13.78 8.22 -9.00
C PHE A 131 -14.83 7.78 -10.02
N ASN A 132 -15.15 6.49 -10.06
CA ASN A 132 -16.21 5.98 -10.94
C ASN A 132 -17.62 6.41 -10.49
N THR A 133 -17.77 6.77 -9.22
CA THR A 133 -19.06 7.20 -8.65
C THR A 133 -18.87 8.45 -7.82
N ALA A 134 -19.87 9.33 -7.81
CA ALA A 134 -19.88 10.50 -6.94
C ALA A 134 -19.75 10.07 -5.47
N LEU A 135 -18.89 10.75 -4.72
CA LEU A 135 -18.68 10.49 -3.31
C LEU A 135 -19.93 10.92 -2.53
N PRO A 136 -20.51 10.05 -1.67
CA PRO A 136 -21.72 10.40 -0.92
C PRO A 136 -21.44 11.45 0.17
N HIS A 137 -20.20 11.52 0.65
CA HIS A 137 -19.74 12.41 1.70
C HIS A 137 -18.31 12.87 1.40
N THR A 138 -17.88 13.97 2.02
CA THR A 138 -16.49 14.43 1.96
C THR A 138 -15.56 13.37 2.54
N VAL A 139 -14.50 13.05 1.80
CA VAL A 139 -13.47 12.08 2.21
C VAL A 139 -12.15 12.80 2.50
N ASN A 140 -11.36 12.23 3.40
CA ASN A 140 -10.02 12.73 3.71
C ASN A 140 -8.98 11.90 2.94
N CYS A 141 -8.04 12.59 2.31
CA CYS A 141 -6.84 11.97 1.76
C CYS A 141 -5.71 12.11 2.78
N ILE A 142 -5.06 11.00 3.15
CA ILE A 142 -3.88 10.99 4.02
C ILE A 142 -2.69 10.59 3.16
N VAL A 143 -1.66 11.44 3.16
CA VAL A 143 -0.42 11.21 2.43
C VAL A 143 0.70 11.01 3.44
N LEU A 144 1.37 9.86 3.34
CA LEU A 144 2.61 9.60 4.07
C LEU A 144 3.76 9.77 3.09
N ALA A 145 4.64 10.73 3.38
CA ALA A 145 5.87 10.92 2.62
C ALA A 145 7.06 10.55 3.50
N GLU A 146 7.81 9.52 3.09
CA GLU A 146 9.08 9.19 3.72
C GLU A 146 10.19 10.05 3.10
N ARG A 147 11.06 10.59 3.95
CA ARG A 147 12.27 11.28 3.50
C ARG A 147 13.45 10.35 3.75
N HIS A 148 14.06 9.83 2.69
CA HIS A 148 15.34 9.16 2.80
C HIS A 148 16.43 10.20 3.16
N ILE A 149 17.02 10.06 4.34
CA ILE A 149 18.18 10.85 4.77
C ILE A 149 19.37 9.91 4.72
N SER A 150 20.24 10.05 3.72
CA SER A 150 21.54 9.38 3.72
C SER A 150 22.34 9.87 4.93
N LYS A 151 22.80 8.92 5.75
CA LYS A 151 23.72 9.19 6.86
C LYS A 151 25.12 9.52 6.35
#